data_AF-A0A5J5SPS5-F1
#
_entry.id   AF-A0A5J5SPS5-F1
#
_cell.length_a   1.000
_cell.length_b   1.000
_cell.length_c   1.000
_cell.angle_alpha   90.00
_cell.angle_beta   90.00
_cell.angle_gamma   90.00
#
_symmetry.space_group_name_H-M   'P 1'
#
loop_
_entity.id
_entity.type
_entity.pdbx_description
1 polymer ?
#
loop_
_entity_poly.entity_id
_entity_poly.type
_entity_poly.pdbx_seq_one_letter_code
_entity_poly.pdbx_strand_id
1 'polypeptide(L)' 'MSLISRFISEQGKILSRRVNRLTLKQQRLITIAIKQARILSSLPFLNNEKQFERSESTTRTTALRTRNK' A
#
# COMPACT_ATOMS: atom_id res chain seq x y z
N MET A 1 -7.76 -18.21 1.46
CA MET A 1 -7.40 -16.79 1.71
C MET A 1 -7.59 -16.49 3.19
N SER A 2 -6.52 -16.15 3.91
CA SER A 2 -6.53 -15.91 5.36
C SER A 2 -7.39 -14.69 5.75
N LEU A 3 -8.20 -14.79 6.81
CA LEU A 3 -9.03 -13.68 7.33
C LEU A 3 -8.21 -12.42 7.66
N ILE A 4 -6.92 -12.58 7.98
CA ILE A 4 -6.03 -11.50 8.40
C ILE A 4 -5.68 -10.56 7.24
N SER A 5 -5.62 -11.06 6.00
CA SER A 5 -5.27 -10.24 4.84
C SER A 5 -6.32 -9.16 4.53
N ARG A 6 -7.56 -9.31 5.03
CA ARG A 6 -8.64 -8.33 4.87
C ARG A 6 -8.44 -7.05 5.71
N PHE A 7 -7.60 -7.12 6.75
CA PHE A 7 -7.36 -6.00 7.67
C PHE A 7 -6.07 -5.24 7.37
N ILE A 8 -5.40 -5.58 6.27
CA ILE A 8 -4.21 -4.89 5.77
C ILE A 8 -4.50 -4.25 4.41
N SER A 9 -3.82 -3.15 4.12
CA SER A 9 -3.84 -2.55 2.79
C SER A 9 -2.98 -3.38 1.83
N GLU A 10 -3.14 -3.12 0.53
CA GLU A 10 -2.29 -3.69 -0.53
C GLU A 10 -0.79 -3.43 -0.30
N GLN A 11 -0.44 -2.28 0.31
CA GLN A 11 0.94 -1.94 0.68
C GLN A 11 1.45 -2.70 1.92
N GLY A 12 0.61 -3.54 2.52
CA GLY A 12 0.88 -4.28 3.74
C GLY A 12 0.62 -3.49 5.03
N LYS A 13 0.05 -2.27 4.99
CA LYS A 13 -0.19 -1.44 6.20
C LYS A 13 -1.44 -1.89 6.95
N ILE A 14 -1.46 -1.81 8.28
CA ILE A 14 -2.64 -2.17 9.08
C ILE A 14 -3.73 -1.10 8.89
N LEU A 15 -4.94 -1.51 8.51
CA LEU A 15 -6.07 -0.61 8.34
C LEU A 15 -6.59 -0.10 9.70
N SER A 16 -7.07 1.13 9.71
CA SER A 16 -7.62 1.74 10.93
C SER A 16 -8.94 1.09 11.35
N ARG A 17 -9.26 1.18 12.65
CA ARG A 17 -10.52 0.65 13.20
C ARG A 17 -11.76 1.21 12.49
N ARG A 18 -11.73 2.49 12.09
CA ARG A 18 -12.85 3.16 11.41
C ARG A 18 -13.15 2.52 10.06
N VAL A 19 -12.11 2.11 9.33
CA VAL A 19 -12.24 1.40 8.05
C VAL A 19 -12.73 -0.02 8.28
N ASN A 20 -12.15 -0.73 9.25
CA ASN A 20 -12.52 -2.12 9.54
C ASN A 20 -13.90 -2.28 10.20
N ARG A 21 -14.48 -1.20 10.75
CA ARG A 21 -15.75 -1.19 11.50
C ARG A 21 -15.82 -2.22 12.63
N LEU A 22 -14.72 -2.33 13.38
CA LEU A 22 -14.60 -3.27 14.50
C LEU A 22 -14.71 -2.58 15.87
N THR A 23 -15.01 -3.39 16.88
CA THR A 23 -14.87 -2.98 18.28
C THR A 23 -13.40 -2.72 18.63
N LEU A 24 -13.17 -1.94 19.68
CA LEU A 24 -11.81 -1.62 20.13
C LEU A 24 -11.03 -2.89 20.55
N LYS A 25 -11.71 -3.83 21.23
CA LYS A 25 -11.12 -5.09 21.70
C LYS A 25 -10.66 -5.95 20.51
N GLN A 26 -11.51 -6.11 19.50
CA GLN A 26 -11.17 -6.88 18.29
C GLN A 26 -10.00 -6.26 17.53
N GLN A 27 -10.00 -4.93 17.32
CA GLN A 27 -8.90 -4.27 16.62
C GLN A 27 -7.57 -4.44 17.36
N ARG A 28 -7.55 -4.39 18.70
CA ARG A 28 -6.33 -4.65 19.49
C ARG A 28 -5.81 -6.06 19.26
N LEU A 29 -6.69 -7.07 19.32
CA LEU A 29 -6.32 -8.47 19.07
C LEU A 29 -5.76 -8.67 17.66
N ILE A 30 -6.42 -8.11 16.64
CA ILE A 30 -5.96 -8.19 15.24
C ILE A 30 -4.60 -7.51 15.07
N THR A 31 -4.39 -6.35 15.70
CA THR A 31 -3.13 -5.62 15.60
C THR A 31 -1.97 -6.43 16.19
N ILE A 32 -2.21 -7.13 17.31
CA ILE A 32 -1.21 -8.02 17.93
C ILE A 32 -0.91 -9.20 16.99
N ALA A 33 -1.95 -9.87 16.48
CA ALA A 33 -1.79 -10.99 15.57
C ALA A 33 -1.02 -10.62 14.28
N ILE A 34 -1.31 -9.46 13.67
CA ILE A 34 -0.59 -8.99 12.48
C ILE A 34 0.87 -8.72 12.80
N LYS A 35 1.18 -8.10 13.95
CA LYS A 35 2.56 -7.85 14.36
C LYS A 35 3.34 -9.16 14.59
N GLN A 36 2.72 -10.14 15.23
CA GLN A 36 3.31 -11.47 15.42
C GLN A 36 3.58 -12.15 14.07
N ALA A 37 2.60 -12.15 13.16
CA ALA A 37 2.74 -12.72 11.83
C ALA A 37 3.87 -12.05 11.00
N ARG A 38 4.07 -10.74 11.16
CA ARG A 38 5.19 -10.03 10.52
C ARG A 38 6.55 -10.44 11.08
N ILE A 39 6.68 -10.61 12.40
CA ILE A 39 7.92 -11.10 13.02
C ILE A 39 8.23 -12.53 12.54
N LEU A 40 7.20 -13.36 12.39
CA LEU A 40 7.31 -14.72 11.87
C LEU A 40 7.44 -14.79 10.33
N SER A 41 7.62 -13.66 9.64
CA SER A 41 7.73 -13.58 8.18
C SER A 41 6.55 -14.15 7.39
N SER A 42 5.38 -14.31 8.03
CA SER A 42 4.14 -14.72 7.37
C SER A 42 3.45 -13.56 6.64
N LEU A 43 3.75 -12.32 7.02
CA LEU A 43 3.25 -11.10 6.37
C LEU A 43 4.40 -10.11 6.13
N PRO A 44 4.42 -9.42 4.98
CA PRO A 44 5.41 -8.40 4.69
C PRO A 44 5.18 -7.10 5.50
N PHE A 45 6.25 -6.35 5.75
CA PHE A 45 6.18 -5.01 6.33
C PHE A 45 5.82 -3.94 5.29
N LEU A 46 6.29 -4.11 4.06
CA LEU A 46 6.13 -3.22 2.91
C LEU A 46 6.00 -4.06 1.64
N ASN A 47 5.00 -3.74 0.81
CA ASN A 47 4.89 -4.27 -0.56
C ASN A 47 5.38 -3.22 -1.55
N ASN A 48 6.44 -3.52 -2.30
CA ASN A 48 7.13 -2.59 -3.21
C ASN A 48 6.57 -2.59 -4.64
N GLU A 49 5.35 -3.06 -4.85
CA GLU A 49 4.81 -3.36 -6.20
C GLU A 49 4.81 -2.15 -7.15
N LYS A 50 4.75 -0.92 -6.63
CA LYS A 50 4.75 0.31 -7.44
C LYS A 50 6.11 0.76 -7.98
N GLN A 51 7.21 0.07 -7.68
CA GLN A 51 8.53 0.46 -8.22
C GLN A 51 8.72 0.12 -9.70
N PHE A 52 7.86 -0.73 -10.29
CA PHE A 52 7.99 -1.18 -11.68
C PHE A 52 7.24 -0.33 -12.73
N GLU A 53 6.44 0.67 -12.34
CA GLU A 53 5.80 1.59 -13.31
C GLU A 53 6.67 2.79 -13.70
N ARG A 54 8.00 2.67 -13.61
CA ARG A 54 8.91 3.69 -14.13
C ARG A 54 9.35 3.33 -15.56
N SER A 55 8.84 4.13 -16.50
CA SER A 55 9.37 4.48 -17.83
C SER A 55 8.67 3.93 -19.08
N GLU A 56 7.37 4.19 -19.23
CA GLU A 56 6.90 4.64 -20.56
C GLU A 56 7.56 6.01 -20.80
N SER A 57 8.62 6.03 -21.61
CA SER A 57 9.35 7.23 -22.00
C SER A 57 8.42 8.15 -22.79
N THR A 58 7.81 9.13 -22.12
CA THR A 58 7.14 10.24 -22.81
C THR A 58 8.22 11.07 -23.49
N THR A 59 8.49 10.79 -24.77
CA THR A 59 9.34 11.63 -25.61
C THR A 59 8.84 13.06 -25.50
N ARG A 60 9.65 13.93 -24.90
CA ARG A 60 9.36 15.37 -24.81
C ARG A 60 9.34 15.93 -26.24
N THR A 61 8.16 16.09 -26.82
CA THR A 61 8.00 16.81 -28.08
C THR A 61 8.41 18.26 -27.84
N THR A 62 9.53 18.68 -28.42
CA THR A 62 9.96 20.08 -28.46
C THR A 62 8.99 20.86 -29.34
N ALA A 63 7.89 21.34 -28.76
CA ALA A 63 6.96 22.21 -29.47
C ALA A 63 7.66 23.54 -29.82
N LEU A 64 7.65 23.82 -31.12
CA LEU A 64 8.24 24.95 -31.81
C LEU A 64 7.89 26.29 -31.15
N ARG A 65 8.93 27.06 -30.84
CA ARG A 65 8.87 28.43 -30.34
C ARG A 65 8.56 29.35 -31.53
N THR A 66 7.30 29.66 -31.79
CA THR A 66 6.95 30.71 -32.77
C THR A 66 7.18 32.09 -32.16
N ARG A 67 7.94 32.89 -32.91
CA ARG A 67 8.44 34.22 -32.59
C ARG A 67 7.46 35.23 -33.18
N ASN A 68 6.77 36.01 -32.34
CA ASN A 68 5.98 37.15 -32.81
C ASN A 68 6.85 38.42 -32.74
N LYS A 69 7.00 39.10 -33.87
CA LYS A 69 7.41 40.51 -33.97
C LYS A 69 6.49 41.18 -34.98
#